data_AF-A0A7T2GIE6-F1
#
_entry.id   AF-A0A7T2GIE6-F1
#
_cell.length_a   1.000
_cell.length_b   1.000
_cell.length_c   1.000
_cell.angle_alpha   90.00
_cell.angle_beta   90.00
_cell.angle_gamma   90.00
#
_symmetry.space_group_name_H-M   'P 1'
#
loop_
_entity.id
_entity.type
_entity.pdbx_description
1 polymer ?
#
loop_
_entity_poly.entity_id
_entity_poly.type
_entity_poly.pdbx_seq_one_letter_code
_entity_poly.pdbx_strand_id
1 'polypeptide(L)'
;MTMLEDRLAALRAAFIDRSAADLAMLDAAVAAEPMDRAEAARIAHRFAGAAGLYGFGALGEAASALEAALNEGAGRDEVESRLGRVRAAGPPR
;
A
#
# COMPACT_ATOMS: atom_id res chain seq x y z
N MET A 1 19.01 -21.14 10.38
CA MET A 1 18.16 -19.94 10.50
C MET A 1 18.72 -19.10 11.63
N THR A 2 19.02 -17.85 11.33
CA THR A 2 19.52 -16.86 12.28
C THR A 2 18.34 -16.13 12.95
N MET A 3 18.53 -15.68 14.18
CA MET A 3 17.53 -14.92 14.95
C MET A 3 16.98 -13.68 14.20
N LEU A 4 17.76 -13.11 13.27
CA LEU A 4 17.36 -11.99 12.43
C LEU A 4 16.35 -12.41 11.35
N GLU A 5 16.58 -13.55 10.69
CA GLU A 5 15.68 -14.08 9.66
C GLU A 5 14.31 -14.43 10.25
N ASP A 6 14.29 -15.02 11.44
CA ASP A 6 13.05 -15.36 12.16
C ASP A 6 12.25 -14.11 12.54
N ARG A 7 12.93 -13.04 12.96
CA ARG A 7 12.29 -11.77 13.30
C ARG A 7 11.71 -11.09 12.05
N LEU A 8 12.42 -11.13 10.93
CA LEU A 8 11.93 -10.60 9.66
C LEU A 8 10.73 -11.39 9.14
N ALA A 9 10.75 -12.72 9.28
CA ALA A 9 9.62 -13.58 8.93
C ALA A 9 8.37 -13.25 9.76
N ALA A 10 8.52 -13.05 11.08
CA ALA A 10 7.42 -12.64 11.95
C ALA A 10 6.85 -11.25 11.57
N LEU A 11 7.72 -10.28 11.27
CA LEU A 11 7.30 -8.94 10.83
C LEU A 11 6.59 -8.98 9.47
N ARG A 12 7.07 -9.83 8.56
CA ARG A 12 6.44 -10.06 7.25
C ARG A 12 5.05 -10.68 7.41
N ALA A 13 4.89 -11.68 8.27
CA ALA A 13 3.57 -12.26 8.57
C ALA A 13 2.60 -11.22 9.14
N ALA A 14 3.06 -10.41 10.10
CA ALA A 14 2.27 -9.31 10.64
C ALA A 14 1.95 -8.20 9.62
N PHE A 15 2.79 -8.01 8.59
CA PHE A 15 2.50 -7.11 7.47
C PHE A 15 1.40 -7.68 6.57
N ILE A 16 1.48 -8.96 6.23
CA ILE A 16 0.45 -9.63 5.41
C ILE A 16 -0.90 -9.55 6.12
N ASP A 17 -0.95 -9.87 7.42
CA ASP A 17 -2.19 -9.85 8.19
C ASP A 17 -2.85 -8.47 8.23
N ARG A 18 -2.07 -7.41 8.46
CA ARG A 18 -2.59 -6.03 8.47
C ARG A 18 -2.88 -5.46 7.08
N SER A 19 -2.28 -6.00 6.02
CA SER A 19 -2.36 -5.43 4.67
C SER A 19 -3.79 -5.37 4.15
N ALA A 20 -4.65 -6.34 4.52
CA ALA A 20 -6.05 -6.33 4.13
C ALA A 20 -6.82 -5.17 4.75
N ALA A 21 -6.58 -4.87 6.03
CA ALA A 21 -7.19 -3.74 6.72
C ALA A 21 -6.67 -2.41 6.16
N ASP A 22 -5.36 -2.30 5.94
CA ASP A 22 -4.75 -1.09 5.36
C ASP A 22 -5.27 -0.84 3.92
N LEU A 23 -5.46 -1.89 3.10
CA LEU A 23 -6.08 -1.77 1.77
C LEU A 23 -7.53 -1.29 1.85
N ALA A 24 -8.33 -1.82 2.79
CA ALA A 24 -9.70 -1.37 2.99
C ALA A 24 -9.77 0.11 3.43
N MET A 25 -8.84 0.56 4.27
CA MET A 25 -8.73 1.97 4.64
C MET A 25 -8.33 2.85 3.45
N LEU A 26 -7.40 2.37 2.62
CA LEU A 26 -7.00 3.07 1.39
C LEU A 26 -8.17 3.19 0.41
N ASP A 27 -8.95 2.12 0.25
CA ASP A 27 -10.15 2.09 -0.58
C ASP A 27 -11.18 3.12 -0.08
N ALA A 28 -11.42 3.17 1.24
CA ALA A 28 -12.34 4.13 1.84
C ALA A 28 -11.88 5.58 1.65
N ALA A 29 -10.59 5.87 1.84
CA ALA A 29 -10.02 7.21 1.65
C ALA A 29 -10.15 7.70 0.20
N VAL A 30 -9.93 6.80 -0.78
CA VAL A 30 -10.11 7.10 -2.20
C VAL A 30 -11.59 7.26 -2.56
N ALA A 31 -12.48 6.45 -1.99
CA ALA A 31 -13.92 6.50 -2.26
C ALA A 31 -14.65 7.69 -1.60
N ALA A 32 -14.05 8.35 -0.60
CA ALA A 32 -14.64 9.50 0.08
C ALA A 32 -14.99 10.64 -0.90
N GLU A 33 -15.98 11.46 -0.54
CA GLU A 33 -16.38 12.66 -1.28
C GLU A 33 -16.38 13.92 -0.37
N PRO A 34 -15.46 14.88 -0.57
CA PRO A 34 -14.31 14.80 -1.49
C PRO A 34 -13.30 13.72 -1.08
N MET A 35 -12.51 13.24 -2.04
CA MET A 35 -11.47 12.24 -1.80
C MET A 35 -10.50 12.69 -0.69
N ASP A 36 -10.26 11.84 0.30
CA ASP A 36 -9.28 12.11 1.36
C ASP A 36 -7.87 11.77 0.85
N ARG A 37 -7.32 12.68 0.06
CA ARG A 37 -5.99 12.50 -0.56
C ARG A 37 -4.88 12.38 0.46
N ALA A 38 -4.97 13.13 1.56
CA ALA A 38 -3.92 13.16 2.58
C ALA A 38 -3.84 11.80 3.28
N GLU A 39 -4.98 11.24 3.67
CA GLU A 39 -5.02 9.92 4.29
C GLU A 39 -4.65 8.81 3.30
N ALA A 40 -5.17 8.87 2.06
CA ALA A 40 -4.81 7.91 1.01
C ALA A 40 -3.30 7.91 0.74
N ALA A 41 -2.67 9.08 0.65
CA ALA A 41 -1.23 9.20 0.39
C ALA A 41 -0.42 8.64 1.58
N ARG A 42 -0.84 8.93 2.81
CA ARG A 42 -0.20 8.41 4.03
C ARG A 42 -0.24 6.88 4.10
N ILE A 43 -1.36 6.28 3.72
CA ILE A 43 -1.50 4.81 3.69
C ILE A 43 -0.66 4.21 2.56
N ALA A 44 -0.68 4.81 1.36
CA ALA A 44 0.13 4.38 0.23
C ALA A 44 1.65 4.44 0.55
N HIS A 45 2.11 5.51 1.19
CA HIS A 45 3.49 5.67 1.65
C HIS A 45 3.93 4.54 2.59
N ARG A 46 3.10 4.22 3.59
CA ARG A 46 3.35 3.11 4.52
C ARG A 46 3.43 1.77 3.79
N PHE A 47 2.54 1.55 2.82
CA PHE A 47 2.57 0.34 2.00
C PHE A 47 3.87 0.23 1.21
N ALA A 48 4.29 1.32 0.57
CA ALA A 48 5.54 1.37 -0.20
C ALA A 48 6.75 0.99 0.67
N GLY A 49 6.89 1.64 1.83
CA GLY A 49 8.01 1.38 2.74
C GLY A 49 8.02 -0.03 3.31
N ALA A 50 6.86 -0.52 3.77
CA ALA A 50 6.75 -1.86 4.33
C ALA A 50 6.94 -2.95 3.27
N ALA A 51 6.36 -2.79 2.09
CA ALA A 51 6.50 -3.74 0.98
C ALA A 51 7.96 -3.85 0.52
N GLY A 52 8.68 -2.72 0.41
CA GLY A 52 10.11 -2.72 0.10
C GLY A 52 10.95 -3.46 1.14
N LEU A 53 10.67 -3.26 2.43
CA LEU A 53 11.40 -3.90 3.53
C LEU A 53 11.20 -5.43 3.58
N TYR A 54 10.01 -5.91 3.22
CA TYR A 54 9.66 -7.33 3.32
C TYR A 54 9.73 -8.11 2.00
N GLY A 55 10.31 -7.51 0.95
CA GLY A 55 10.57 -8.17 -0.33
C GLY A 55 9.38 -8.23 -1.29
N PHE A 56 8.36 -7.39 -1.10
CA PHE A 56 7.22 -7.24 -2.00
C PHE A 56 7.44 -6.10 -3.00
N GLY A 57 8.47 -6.20 -3.84
CA GLY A 57 8.90 -5.11 -4.74
C GLY A 57 7.77 -4.53 -5.61
N ALA A 58 7.00 -5.38 -6.29
CA ALA A 58 5.90 -4.96 -7.16
C ALA A 58 4.80 -4.18 -6.40
N LEU A 59 4.50 -4.59 -5.16
CA LEU A 59 3.57 -3.87 -4.29
C LEU A 59 4.14 -2.52 -3.87
N GLY A 60 5.43 -2.49 -3.53
CA GLY A 60 6.12 -1.26 -3.16
C GLY A 60 6.09 -0.23 -4.28
N GLU A 61 6.42 -0.65 -5.49
CA GLU A 61 6.38 0.19 -6.69
C GLU A 61 4.96 0.69 -7.01
N ALA A 62 3.96 -0.18 -6.95
CA ALA A 62 2.57 0.21 -7.18
C ALA A 62 2.09 1.23 -6.14
N ALA A 63 2.45 1.04 -4.87
CA ALA A 63 2.08 1.93 -3.78
C ALA A 63 2.78 3.29 -3.88
N SER A 64 4.08 3.32 -4.23
CA SER A 64 4.80 4.57 -4.50
C SER A 64 4.22 5.34 -5.69
N ALA A 65 3.83 4.63 -6.76
CA ALA A 65 3.19 5.27 -7.92
C ALA A 65 1.83 5.89 -7.56
N LEU A 66 1.06 5.23 -6.69
CA LEU A 66 -0.21 5.75 -6.15
C LEU A 66 0.01 6.98 -5.26
N GLU A 67 0.98 6.91 -4.33
CA GLU A 67 1.37 8.02 -3.47
C GLU A 67 1.73 9.27 -4.28
N ALA A 68 2.57 9.11 -5.32
CA ALA A 68 2.97 10.21 -6.20
C ALA A 68 1.74 10.87 -6.86
N ALA A 69 0.85 10.08 -7.45
CA ALA A 69 -0.36 10.61 -8.10
C ALA A 69 -1.29 11.36 -7.12
N LEU A 70 -1.41 10.87 -5.89
CA LEU A 70 -2.20 11.55 -4.85
C LEU A 70 -1.59 12.91 -4.48
N ASN A 71 -0.26 12.95 -4.29
CA ASN A 71 0.49 14.16 -3.96
C ASN A 71 0.50 15.19 -5.11
N GLU A 72 0.53 14.73 -6.36
CA GLU A 72 0.46 15.56 -7.56
C GLU A 72 -0.95 16.06 -7.88
N GLY A 73 -1.97 15.61 -7.12
CA GLY A 73 -3.35 16.04 -7.34
C GLY A 73 -4.02 15.39 -8.55
N ALA A 74 -3.57 14.21 -8.96
CA ALA A 74 -4.12 13.47 -10.10
C ALA A 74 -5.64 13.27 -10.01
N GLY A 75 -6.31 13.16 -11.16
CA GLY A 75 -7.75 12.94 -11.25
C GLY A 75 -8.22 11.63 -10.60
N ARG A 76 -9.50 11.53 -10.26
CA ARG A 76 -10.08 10.36 -9.59
C ARG A 76 -9.85 9.06 -10.37
N ASP A 77 -10.12 9.06 -11.67
CA ASP A 77 -9.92 7.88 -12.55
C ASP A 77 -8.47 7.39 -12.52
N GLU A 78 -7.53 8.33 -12.48
CA GLU A 78 -6.10 8.04 -12.46
C GLU A 78 -5.66 7.42 -11.12
N VAL A 79 -6.18 7.94 -10.01
CA VAL A 79 -5.99 7.40 -8.65
C VAL A 79 -6.60 6.00 -8.54
N GLU A 80 -7.82 5.81 -9.03
CA GLU A 80 -8.52 4.51 -8.99
C GLU A 80 -7.81 3.45 -9.83
N SER A 81 -7.30 3.82 -11.02
CA SER A 81 -6.46 2.95 -11.85
C SER A 81 -5.20 2.49 -11.12
N ARG A 82 -4.49 3.41 -10.45
CA ARG A 82 -3.29 3.06 -9.66
C ARG A 82 -3.63 2.23 -8.43
N LEU A 83 -4.73 2.52 -7.75
CA LEU A 83 -5.23 1.71 -6.64
C LEU A 83 -5.53 0.28 -7.08
N GLY A 84 -6.11 0.10 -8.27
CA GLY A 84 -6.30 -1.22 -8.88
C GLY A 84 -4.99 -2.00 -9.02
N ARG A 85 -3.88 -1.34 -9.38
CA ARG A 85 -2.54 -1.96 -9.45
C ARG A 85 -2.02 -2.35 -8.06
N VAL A 86 -2.24 -1.53 -7.04
CA VAL A 86 -1.87 -1.85 -5.65
C VAL A 86 -2.61 -3.09 -5.18
N ARG A 87 -3.91 -3.21 -5.47
CA ARG A 87 -4.71 -4.41 -5.14
C ARG A 87 -4.22 -5.65 -5.86
N ALA A 88 -3.90 -5.54 -7.15
CA ALA A 88 -3.39 -6.66 -7.95
C ALA A 88 -1.99 -7.14 -7.49
N ALA A 89 -1.17 -6.22 -6.97
CA ALA A 89 0.15 -6.51 -6.44
C ALA A 89 0.16 -6.89 -4.94
N GLY A 90 -1.00 -6.83 -4.27
CA GLY A 90 -1.16 -7.10 -2.83
C GLY A 90 -0.52 -8.42 -2.40
N PRO A 91 -0.10 -8.54 -1.13
CA PRO A 91 0.53 -9.77 -0.67
C PRO A 91 -0.44 -10.96 -0.82
N PRO A 92 0.07 -12.16 -1.15
CA PRO A 92 -0.77 -13.35 -1.26
C PRO A 92 -1.48 -13.61 0.07
N ARG A 93 -2.79 -13.86 -0.03
CA ARG A 93 -3.63 -14.30 1.10
C ARG A 93 -3.43 -15.77 1.38
#